data_AF-A0A2H5ZPQ6-F1
#
_entry.id   AF-A0A2H5ZPQ6-F1
#
_cell.length_a   1.000
_cell.length_b   1.000
_cell.length_c   1.000
_cell.angle_alpha   90.00
_cell.angle_beta   90.00
_cell.angle_gamma   90.00
#
_symmetry.space_group_name_H-M   'P 1'
#
loop_
_entity.id
_entity.type
_entity.pdbx_description
1 polymer ?
#
loop_
_entity_poly.entity_id
_entity_poly.type
_entity_poly.pdbx_seq_one_letter_code
_entity_poly.pdbx_strand_id
1 'polypeptide(L)'
;MDQARKEEATAGRKRWPTGPLATRHSLLATRYSPLATRHSPFASSPLATRYSPLTKPPAHTISEFVRRNDEERLGEYGASPVTLETTTPCRGRPETGLRRWAELAAENACGRSTTLQIRNENVGFARMIERSLMPAVLAGLNDVPAVCLTGPRQAGKTTLALAVLERLGGLYLDLESEVDRAKLVEPEAYLGRHLDKLVVLDEVHRVPELFPVLRGLIDRARREGRGTGRYLLLGSAALALLRQSSESLAGRLRFLELTPFHLREATGQSADTLWLRGGFPGSLLAADDAQSLRWRQDFIRTYLERDIPQFGRRIAAETLRRFWTMLAHRQGAPLNQAELARNLGVDARTVGYYVDLLVDLLLVRRLPPWHTNLGKRLVKAPRLFVRDSGLVHALLGIVDMENLLAHPVVGASWEGFVIENLLASAPAGTGAYYWRTAGGAEIDLLLELPGRRTWAVEIKRSLMPSPSRGFFEACEHLKPQRRFVVYPGVESFPLRHEIEAVPPTMLAEILAA
;
A
#
# COMPACT_ATOMS: atom_id res chain seq x y z
N MET A 1 -11.41 -33.50 57.05
CA MET A 1 -12.53 -34.38 56.66
C MET A 1 -12.45 -34.53 55.14
N ASP A 2 -11.83 -35.57 54.60
CA ASP A 2 -11.22 -36.70 55.31
C ASP A 2 -9.98 -37.31 54.61
N GLN A 3 -9.37 -38.29 55.24
CA GLN A 3 -8.20 -39.06 54.74
C GLN A 3 -8.66 -40.14 53.71
N ALA A 4 -7.84 -40.91 52.98
CA ALA A 4 -6.41 -41.20 53.11
C ALA A 4 -5.72 -41.66 51.79
N ARG A 5 -4.40 -41.44 51.76
CA ARG A 5 -3.28 -42.29 51.28
C ARG A 5 -3.52 -43.67 50.62
N LYS A 6 -2.76 -43.94 49.55
CA LYS A 6 -1.61 -44.90 49.42
C LYS A 6 -1.04 -44.77 47.97
N GLU A 7 0.26 -44.77 47.67
CA GLU A 7 1.35 -45.74 47.93
C GLU A 7 1.12 -47.07 47.15
N GLU A 8 2.09 -47.66 46.42
CA GLU A 8 3.55 -47.46 46.41
C GLU A 8 4.19 -47.77 45.02
N ALA A 9 5.53 -47.83 44.93
CA ALA A 9 6.29 -47.88 43.68
C ALA A 9 6.87 -49.26 43.31
N THR A 10 7.36 -49.43 42.08
CA THR A 10 8.39 -50.44 41.73
C THR A 10 9.15 -50.06 40.46
N ALA A 11 10.41 -50.49 40.33
CA ALA A 11 11.33 -50.09 39.25
C ALA A 11 11.67 -51.26 38.29
N GLY A 12 12.04 -50.95 37.04
CA GLY A 12 12.44 -51.98 36.07
C GLY A 12 13.35 -51.48 34.93
N ARG A 13 14.57 -52.01 34.84
CA ARG A 13 15.52 -51.77 33.73
C ARG A 13 15.38 -52.85 32.63
N LYS A 14 15.27 -52.45 31.36
CA LYS A 14 15.71 -53.23 30.17
C LYS A 14 16.30 -52.20 29.17
N ARG A 15 17.59 -52.20 28.79
CA ARG A 15 18.47 -53.18 28.12
C ARG A 15 18.05 -53.55 26.69
N TRP A 16 18.99 -53.30 25.76
CA TRP A 16 18.98 -53.70 24.35
C TRP A 16 19.23 -55.20 24.16
N PRO A 17 18.82 -55.79 23.03
CA PRO A 17 19.48 -56.90 22.36
C PRO A 17 20.20 -56.46 21.06
N THR A 18 21.22 -57.22 20.63
CA THR A 18 22.12 -56.85 19.52
C THR A 18 22.36 -58.00 18.52
N GLY A 19 21.99 -57.79 17.24
CA GLY A 19 22.43 -58.61 16.10
C GLY A 19 21.97 -60.08 16.06
N PRO A 20 22.53 -60.93 15.17
CA PRO A 20 23.56 -60.65 14.15
C PRO A 20 23.19 -61.03 12.69
N LEU A 21 24.07 -60.65 11.73
CA LEU A 21 24.56 -61.34 10.49
C LEU A 21 23.70 -62.45 9.83
N ALA A 22 23.59 -62.65 8.51
CA ALA A 22 24.47 -62.42 7.34
C ALA A 22 23.66 -62.65 6.00
N THR A 23 24.10 -62.60 4.72
CA THR A 23 25.30 -62.16 3.96
C THR A 23 24.99 -62.09 2.44
N ARG A 24 25.74 -61.27 1.66
CA ARG A 24 25.94 -61.33 0.17
C ARG A 24 24.69 -61.01 -0.70
N HIS A 25 24.80 -60.58 -1.97
CA HIS A 25 25.94 -60.53 -2.92
C HIS A 25 26.30 -59.11 -3.42
N SER A 26 27.48 -58.98 -4.04
CA SER A 26 27.99 -57.74 -4.66
C SER A 26 28.81 -58.02 -5.92
N LEU A 27 28.79 -57.06 -6.87
CA LEU A 27 29.84 -56.70 -7.84
C LEU A 27 29.76 -55.15 -7.96
N LEU A 28 30.82 -54.36 -7.74
CA LEU A 28 32.04 -54.17 -8.54
C LEU A 28 31.74 -53.65 -9.96
N ALA A 29 32.36 -52.59 -10.49
CA ALA A 29 33.34 -51.58 -9.99
C ALA A 29 33.19 -50.30 -10.89
N THR A 30 33.98 -49.21 -10.88
CA THR A 30 35.41 -48.96 -10.57
C THR A 30 35.66 -47.48 -10.24
N ARG A 31 36.83 -47.14 -9.70
CA ARG A 31 37.30 -45.79 -9.34
C ARG A 31 37.73 -44.97 -10.57
N TYR A 32 37.84 -43.63 -10.43
CA TYR A 32 39.16 -42.96 -10.50
C TYR A 32 39.14 -41.50 -9.99
N SER A 33 40.20 -41.11 -9.29
CA SER A 33 40.64 -39.73 -9.05
C SER A 33 42.14 -39.75 -8.76
N PRO A 34 42.90 -38.74 -9.21
CA PRO A 34 44.03 -38.24 -8.43
C PRO A 34 44.06 -36.70 -8.34
N LEU A 35 45.09 -36.19 -7.66
CA LEU A 35 45.23 -34.81 -7.16
C LEU A 35 46.26 -33.96 -7.96
N ALA A 36 46.39 -32.70 -7.54
CA ALA A 36 47.44 -31.72 -7.89
C ALA A 36 47.24 -30.96 -9.23
N THR A 37 47.78 -29.75 -9.42
CA THR A 37 48.84 -29.04 -8.65
C THR A 37 48.53 -27.53 -8.47
N ARG A 38 49.25 -26.87 -7.56
CA ARG A 38 49.27 -25.39 -7.40
C ARG A 38 49.73 -24.69 -8.69
N HIS A 39 49.27 -23.45 -8.93
CA HIS A 39 50.16 -22.30 -9.14
C HIS A 39 49.40 -20.95 -9.10
N SER A 40 50.06 -19.94 -8.52
CA SER A 40 49.82 -18.50 -8.70
C SER A 40 51.20 -17.84 -8.72
N PRO A 41 51.43 -16.85 -9.58
CA PRO A 41 51.92 -15.58 -9.05
C PRO A 41 51.37 -14.32 -9.75
N PHE A 42 51.72 -13.17 -9.17
CA PHE A 42 51.35 -11.81 -9.55
C PHE A 42 51.94 -11.31 -10.90
N ALA A 43 51.17 -10.48 -11.59
CA ALA A 43 51.57 -9.17 -12.17
C ALA A 43 50.29 -8.32 -12.32
N SER A 44 50.14 -7.04 -11.94
CA SER A 44 51.00 -5.92 -11.52
C SER A 44 51.67 -5.06 -12.63
N SER A 45 51.61 -3.74 -12.43
CA SER A 45 52.24 -2.64 -13.20
C SER A 45 51.52 -2.10 -14.47
N PRO A 46 51.79 -0.82 -14.86
CA PRO A 46 50.71 0.12 -15.21
C PRO A 46 50.96 0.96 -16.49
N LEU A 47 50.15 2.00 -16.72
CA LEU A 47 50.37 3.28 -17.46
C LEU A 47 48.99 3.99 -17.53
N ALA A 48 48.72 5.29 -17.28
CA ALA A 48 49.50 6.54 -17.25
C ALA A 48 50.04 6.96 -18.65
N THR A 49 49.76 8.12 -19.25
CA THR A 49 48.97 9.31 -18.88
C THR A 49 48.65 10.10 -20.17
N ARG A 50 47.54 10.85 -20.25
CA ARG A 50 47.49 12.18 -20.91
C ARG A 50 46.17 12.93 -20.66
N TYR A 51 46.28 14.22 -20.32
CA TYR A 51 45.20 15.21 -20.34
C TYR A 51 45.16 15.91 -21.71
N SER A 52 43.98 16.28 -22.18
CA SER A 52 43.60 17.70 -22.43
C SER A 52 42.20 17.83 -23.06
N PRO A 53 41.52 19.01 -22.96
CA PRO A 53 40.07 19.10 -23.10
C PRO A 53 39.58 19.68 -24.44
N LEU A 54 38.30 19.45 -24.74
CA LEU A 54 37.56 20.16 -25.80
C LEU A 54 36.33 20.89 -25.24
N THR A 55 36.50 22.21 -25.08
CA THR A 55 35.55 23.29 -25.41
C THR A 55 34.03 23.10 -25.20
N LYS A 56 33.45 23.98 -24.36
CA LYS A 56 32.01 24.31 -24.38
C LYS A 56 31.60 24.93 -25.73
N PRO A 57 30.40 24.65 -26.28
CA PRO A 57 29.75 25.55 -27.24
C PRO A 57 29.13 26.76 -26.51
N PRO A 58 29.02 27.93 -27.17
CA PRO A 58 28.30 29.10 -26.63
C PRO A 58 26.78 28.95 -26.80
N ALA A 59 26.02 29.73 -26.03
CA ALA A 59 24.60 29.93 -26.30
C ALA A 59 24.40 30.97 -27.40
N HIS A 60 23.41 30.78 -28.29
CA HIS A 60 22.52 31.83 -28.83
C HIS A 60 21.41 31.21 -29.70
N THR A 61 20.30 31.95 -29.84
CA THR A 61 19.25 31.83 -30.88
C THR A 61 18.43 30.52 -30.95
N ILE A 62 17.38 30.44 -30.13
CA ILE A 62 16.21 29.58 -30.39
C ILE A 62 15.19 30.39 -31.22
N SER A 63 15.15 30.21 -32.55
CA SER A 63 14.11 30.87 -33.38
C SER A 63 13.75 30.21 -34.73
N GLU A 64 14.35 29.09 -35.14
CA GLU A 64 14.14 28.53 -36.50
C GLU A 64 13.54 27.11 -36.58
N PHE A 65 13.28 26.43 -35.45
CA PHE A 65 12.80 25.03 -35.48
C PHE A 65 11.26 24.87 -35.46
N VAL A 66 10.50 25.96 -35.59
CA VAL A 66 9.01 25.96 -35.56
C VAL A 66 8.44 26.47 -36.89
N ARG A 67 9.11 26.17 -38.01
CA ARG A 67 8.68 26.64 -39.34
C ARG A 67 8.99 25.68 -40.50
N ARG A 68 8.71 24.39 -40.29
CA ARG A 68 8.57 23.35 -41.31
C ARG A 68 7.67 22.24 -40.75
N ASN A 69 6.97 21.53 -41.64
CA ASN A 69 6.05 20.40 -41.38
C ASN A 69 4.61 20.74 -40.95
N ASP A 70 4.12 21.94 -41.24
CA ASP A 70 2.70 22.16 -41.57
C ASP A 70 2.59 22.29 -43.10
N GLU A 71 2.46 21.16 -43.82
CA GLU A 71 1.98 21.03 -45.22
C GLU A 71 2.11 19.57 -45.72
N GLU A 72 1.26 18.64 -45.24
CA GLU A 72 0.89 17.45 -46.02
C GLU A 72 -0.38 16.77 -45.47
N ARG A 73 -1.15 16.12 -46.36
CA ARG A 73 -2.32 15.26 -46.09
C ARG A 73 -3.57 15.92 -45.48
N LEU A 74 -4.23 16.74 -46.31
CA LEU A 74 -5.70 16.76 -46.37
C LEU A 74 -6.18 15.85 -47.52
N GLY A 75 -7.27 15.11 -47.32
CA GLY A 75 -7.98 14.38 -48.37
C GLY A 75 -8.39 12.95 -48.00
N GLU A 76 -9.63 12.77 -47.53
CA GLU A 76 -10.73 12.18 -48.33
C GLU A 76 -11.99 11.93 -47.47
N TYR A 77 -13.15 12.29 -48.03
CA TYR A 77 -14.57 11.99 -47.72
C TYR A 77 -15.05 11.69 -46.27
N GLY A 78 -16.20 12.21 -45.81
CA GLY A 78 -17.23 12.98 -46.53
C GLY A 78 -18.18 13.72 -45.56
N ALA A 79 -19.13 14.48 -46.12
CA ALA A 79 -19.86 15.52 -45.38
C ALA A 79 -21.40 15.41 -45.46
N SER A 80 -22.08 15.99 -44.48
CA SER A 80 -23.42 16.59 -44.63
C SER A 80 -23.61 17.71 -43.58
N PRO A 81 -24.35 18.79 -43.88
CA PRO A 81 -24.24 20.04 -43.13
C PRO A 81 -25.33 20.25 -42.06
N VAL A 82 -25.05 21.12 -41.10
CA VAL A 82 -26.07 21.83 -40.30
C VAL A 82 -25.86 23.33 -40.50
N THR A 83 -26.94 24.05 -40.78
CA THR A 83 -26.93 25.48 -41.12
C THR A 83 -26.77 26.37 -39.89
N LEU A 84 -25.84 27.33 -39.96
CA LEU A 84 -25.78 28.48 -39.04
C LEU A 84 -26.44 29.69 -39.71
N GLU A 85 -27.60 30.11 -39.21
CA GLU A 85 -28.14 31.43 -39.55
C GLU A 85 -27.47 32.52 -38.71
N THR A 86 -27.03 33.59 -39.39
CA THR A 86 -26.36 34.72 -38.76
C THR A 86 -27.34 35.83 -38.39
N THR A 87 -27.26 36.34 -37.16
CA THR A 87 -27.68 37.71 -36.83
C THR A 87 -26.54 38.46 -36.13
N THR A 88 -26.49 39.78 -36.34
CA THR A 88 -25.24 40.57 -36.28
C THR A 88 -25.28 41.62 -35.14
N PRO A 89 -24.30 42.54 -34.95
CA PRO A 89 -23.39 42.43 -33.82
C PRO A 89 -23.50 43.55 -32.76
N CYS A 90 -22.93 43.31 -31.58
CA CYS A 90 -22.52 44.36 -30.64
C CYS A 90 -20.99 44.58 -30.64
N ARG A 91 -20.56 45.79 -30.27
CA ARG A 91 -19.21 46.32 -30.58
C ARG A 91 -18.19 46.04 -29.48
N GLY A 92 -16.96 45.71 -29.87
CA GLY A 92 -15.77 45.76 -29.01
C GLY A 92 -14.52 45.23 -29.72
N ARG A 93 -13.46 46.03 -29.86
CA ARG A 93 -12.12 45.55 -30.26
C ARG A 93 -11.30 45.21 -29.01
N PRO A 94 -10.34 44.27 -29.09
CA PRO A 94 -9.51 43.91 -27.94
C PRO A 94 -8.43 44.96 -27.66
N GLU A 95 -8.26 45.36 -26.40
CA GLU A 95 -7.05 46.05 -25.93
C GLU A 95 -6.02 45.07 -25.36
N THR A 96 -4.75 45.39 -25.52
CA THR A 96 -3.62 44.51 -25.18
C THR A 96 -3.24 44.59 -23.69
N GLY A 97 -3.00 43.43 -23.08
CA GLY A 97 -2.85 43.24 -21.63
C GLY A 97 -1.57 43.77 -20.96
N LEU A 98 -1.02 44.92 -21.39
CA LEU A 98 0.18 45.53 -20.78
C LEU A 98 -0.10 46.66 -19.78
N ARG A 99 -1.27 47.32 -19.81
CA ARG A 99 -1.57 48.40 -18.83
C ARG A 99 -1.89 47.89 -17.43
N ARG A 100 -2.56 46.75 -17.30
CA ARG A 100 -3.05 46.20 -16.02
C ARG A 100 -1.94 45.83 -15.01
N TRP A 101 -0.69 45.69 -15.48
CA TRP A 101 0.48 45.46 -14.63
C TRP A 101 1.08 46.73 -14.02
N ALA A 102 0.81 47.91 -14.61
CA ALA A 102 1.37 49.18 -14.11
C ALA A 102 0.65 49.68 -12.85
N GLU A 103 -0.67 49.49 -12.75
CA GLU A 103 -1.48 49.95 -11.62
C GLU A 103 -1.24 49.07 -10.36
N LEU A 104 -1.15 47.75 -10.53
CA LEU A 104 -0.81 46.81 -9.44
C LEU A 104 0.58 47.01 -8.83
N ALA A 105 1.49 47.69 -9.53
CA ALA A 105 2.80 48.06 -8.99
C ALA A 105 2.75 49.29 -8.07
N ALA A 106 1.73 50.15 -8.20
CA ALA A 106 1.63 51.41 -7.45
C ALA A 106 1.00 51.24 -6.05
N GLU A 107 0.06 50.31 -5.88
CA GLU A 107 -0.69 50.15 -4.61
C GLU A 107 0.16 49.52 -3.48
N ASN A 108 1.22 48.78 -3.82
CA ASN A 108 2.10 48.10 -2.85
C ASN A 108 3.01 49.05 -2.04
N ALA A 109 2.93 50.37 -2.24
CA ALA A 109 3.71 51.37 -1.51
C ALA A 109 3.09 51.82 -0.16
N CYS A 110 1.86 51.42 0.17
CA CYS A 110 1.17 51.86 1.39
C CYS A 110 0.81 50.68 2.31
N GLY A 111 1.48 50.58 3.46
CA GLY A 111 1.34 49.45 4.39
C GLY A 111 -0.01 49.41 5.12
N ARG A 112 -0.99 48.70 4.55
CA ARG A 112 -2.22 48.29 5.24
C ARG A 112 -2.47 46.79 5.03
N SER A 113 -2.75 46.09 6.13
CA SER A 113 -3.10 44.67 6.09
C SER A 113 -4.51 44.50 5.50
N THR A 114 -4.60 43.84 4.35
CA THR A 114 -5.87 43.55 3.68
C THR A 114 -6.09 42.04 3.67
N THR A 115 -7.00 41.57 4.55
CA THR A 115 -7.39 40.16 4.61
C THR A 115 -8.05 39.74 3.30
N LEU A 116 -7.34 38.95 2.49
CA LEU A 116 -7.77 38.56 1.16
C LEU A 116 -8.90 37.50 1.23
N GLN A 117 -10.15 37.94 1.36
CA GLN A 117 -11.30 37.05 1.22
C GLN A 117 -11.44 36.57 -0.22
N ILE A 118 -10.91 35.38 -0.52
CA ILE A 118 -11.12 34.70 -1.80
C ILE A 118 -12.59 34.28 -1.88
N ARG A 119 -13.42 35.09 -2.56
CA ARG A 119 -14.75 34.66 -3.00
C ARG A 119 -14.56 33.67 -4.14
N ASN A 120 -14.93 32.42 -3.88
CA ASN A 120 -14.60 31.30 -4.75
C ASN A 120 -15.68 31.13 -5.84
N GLU A 121 -15.63 31.98 -6.87
CA GLU A 121 -16.56 31.95 -8.00
C GLU A 121 -15.92 31.25 -9.22
N ASN A 122 -16.44 30.06 -9.54
CA ASN A 122 -16.27 29.34 -10.81
C ASN A 122 -14.82 29.06 -11.29
N VAL A 123 -14.02 28.44 -10.44
CA VAL A 123 -12.95 27.51 -10.88
C VAL A 123 -13.34 26.10 -10.46
N GLY A 124 -13.20 25.13 -11.37
CA GLY A 124 -13.59 23.73 -11.16
C GLY A 124 -12.66 22.97 -10.21
N PHE A 125 -12.67 23.33 -8.93
CA PHE A 125 -12.03 22.52 -7.89
C PHE A 125 -12.68 21.14 -7.82
N ALA A 126 -11.90 20.09 -8.10
CA ALA A 126 -12.30 18.73 -7.81
C ALA A 126 -12.60 18.62 -6.30
N ARG A 127 -13.87 18.35 -5.95
CA ARG A 127 -14.34 18.29 -4.57
C ARG A 127 -13.50 17.29 -3.78
N MET A 128 -12.81 17.75 -2.73
CA MET A 128 -11.95 16.90 -1.92
C MET A 128 -12.76 15.73 -1.37
N ILE A 129 -12.35 14.50 -1.69
CA ILE A 129 -12.97 13.28 -1.17
C ILE A 129 -12.61 13.15 0.30
N GLU A 130 -13.61 13.21 1.18
CA GLU A 130 -13.40 13.06 2.63
C GLU A 130 -12.92 11.64 2.95
N ARG A 131 -11.84 11.54 3.71
CA ARG A 131 -11.26 10.23 4.09
C ARG A 131 -11.98 9.66 5.29
N SER A 132 -12.36 8.38 5.24
CA SER A 132 -13.00 7.66 6.35
C SER A 132 -12.11 7.58 7.60
N LEU A 133 -10.80 7.77 7.44
CA LEU A 133 -9.81 7.80 8.51
C LEU A 133 -9.75 9.16 9.26
N MET A 134 -10.31 10.24 8.70
CA MET A 134 -10.26 11.59 9.30
C MET A 134 -10.75 11.61 10.77
N PRO A 135 -11.90 10.99 11.15
CA PRO A 135 -12.32 10.95 12.55
C PRO A 135 -11.33 10.22 13.46
N ALA A 136 -10.68 9.15 12.96
CA ALA A 136 -9.70 8.39 13.72
C ALA A 136 -8.37 9.16 13.92
N VAL A 137 -7.96 9.99 12.96
CA VAL A 137 -6.82 10.90 13.11
C VAL A 137 -7.13 11.98 14.16
N LEU A 138 -8.30 12.61 14.10
CA LEU A 138 -8.70 13.64 15.06
C LEU A 138 -8.85 13.07 16.49
N ALA A 139 -9.49 11.90 16.64
CA ALA A 139 -9.54 11.19 17.93
C ALA A 139 -8.13 10.79 18.41
N GLY A 140 -7.26 10.32 17.52
CA GLY A 140 -5.85 10.04 17.82
C GLY A 140 -5.11 11.25 18.37
N LEU A 141 -5.27 12.42 17.75
CA LEU A 141 -4.63 13.67 18.21
C LEU A 141 -5.19 14.14 19.56
N ASN A 142 -6.47 13.90 19.86
CA ASN A 142 -7.02 14.18 21.19
C ASN A 142 -6.49 13.22 22.26
N ASP A 143 -6.33 11.93 21.93
CA ASP A 143 -5.96 10.86 22.87
C ASP A 143 -4.47 10.80 23.22
N VAL A 144 -3.56 11.08 22.27
CA VAL A 144 -2.11 10.84 22.42
C VAL A 144 -1.23 12.04 22.02
N PRO A 145 0.01 12.13 22.53
CA PRO A 145 0.96 13.17 22.15
C PRO A 145 1.23 13.29 20.64
N ALA A 146 1.30 12.13 19.96
CA ALA A 146 1.63 12.06 18.55
C ALA A 146 0.82 10.98 17.81
N VAL A 147 0.44 11.27 16.57
CA VAL A 147 -0.11 10.30 15.61
C VAL A 147 0.89 10.11 14.48
N CYS A 148 1.10 8.87 14.02
CA CYS A 148 1.82 8.58 12.79
C CYS A 148 0.84 8.06 11.73
N LEU A 149 0.72 8.80 10.63
CA LEU A 149 -0.05 8.42 9.45
C LEU A 149 0.87 7.72 8.46
N THR A 150 0.72 6.40 8.37
CA THR A 150 1.47 5.55 7.43
C THR A 150 0.60 5.22 6.21
N GLY A 151 1.21 4.71 5.15
CA GLY A 151 0.49 4.32 3.94
C GLY A 151 1.40 4.36 2.70
N PRO A 152 1.00 3.73 1.60
CA PRO A 152 1.76 3.80 0.36
C PRO A 152 1.94 5.26 -0.13
N ARG A 153 2.93 5.47 -0.99
CA ARG A 153 3.18 6.77 -1.60
C ARG A 153 1.99 7.15 -2.51
N GLN A 154 1.69 8.44 -2.63
CA GLN A 154 0.54 8.95 -3.41
C GLN A 154 -0.87 8.52 -2.92
N ALA A 155 -1.01 7.86 -1.76
CA ALA A 155 -2.31 7.50 -1.17
C ALA A 155 -3.13 8.68 -0.58
N GLY A 156 -2.61 9.91 -0.65
CA GLY A 156 -3.26 11.13 -0.14
C GLY A 156 -2.90 11.55 1.30
N LYS A 157 -1.79 11.04 1.87
CA LYS A 157 -1.36 11.35 3.25
C LYS A 157 -1.23 12.86 3.52
N THR A 158 -0.44 13.56 2.71
CA THR A 158 -0.21 15.00 2.80
C THR A 158 -1.53 15.78 2.67
N THR A 159 -2.41 15.38 1.75
CA THR A 159 -3.75 15.97 1.57
C THR A 159 -4.60 15.83 2.82
N LEU A 160 -4.63 14.65 3.45
CA LEU A 160 -5.34 14.42 4.70
C LEU A 160 -4.75 15.26 5.85
N ALA A 161 -3.42 15.38 5.93
CA ALA A 161 -2.76 16.16 6.96
C ALA A 161 -2.97 17.68 6.81
N LEU A 162 -3.03 18.19 5.58
CA LEU A 162 -3.42 19.57 5.29
C LEU A 162 -4.88 19.82 5.69
N ALA A 163 -5.80 18.91 5.37
CA ALA A 163 -7.20 18.99 5.82
C ALA A 163 -7.37 18.89 7.35
N VAL A 164 -6.41 18.27 8.07
CA VAL A 164 -6.35 18.31 9.54
C VAL A 164 -5.84 19.67 10.04
N LEU A 165 -4.81 20.25 9.40
CA LEU A 165 -4.33 21.60 9.70
C LEU A 165 -5.36 22.69 9.42
N GLU A 166 -6.19 22.54 8.38
CA GLU A 166 -7.33 23.42 8.10
C GLU A 166 -8.37 23.40 9.23
N ARG A 167 -8.56 22.25 9.89
CA ARG A 167 -9.52 22.06 11.01
C ARG A 167 -8.97 22.48 12.37
N LEU A 168 -7.66 22.33 12.62
CA LEU A 168 -7.04 22.50 13.95
C LEU A 168 -6.06 23.69 14.05
N GLY A 169 -5.59 24.22 12.93
CA GLY A 169 -4.42 25.09 12.87
C GLY A 169 -3.12 24.34 13.18
N GLY A 170 -1.96 24.99 12.95
CA GLY A 170 -0.67 24.41 13.29
C GLY A 170 0.51 24.91 12.46
N LEU A 171 1.48 24.02 12.26
CA LEU A 171 2.63 24.17 11.39
C LEU A 171 2.76 22.92 10.50
N TYR A 172 3.14 23.11 9.24
CA TYR A 172 3.57 22.06 8.33
C TYR A 172 5.08 22.18 8.06
N LEU A 173 5.78 21.06 7.99
CA LEU A 173 7.17 20.94 7.58
C LEU A 173 7.32 19.71 6.67
N ASP A 174 7.88 19.89 5.49
CA ASP A 174 8.26 18.80 4.57
C ASP A 174 9.74 18.44 4.79
N LEU A 175 10.05 17.20 5.18
CA LEU A 175 11.44 16.80 5.41
C LEU A 175 12.18 16.36 4.13
N GLU A 176 11.55 16.36 2.95
CA GLU A 176 12.30 16.37 1.69
C GLU A 176 12.93 17.76 1.46
N SER A 177 12.20 18.84 1.72
CA SER A 177 12.66 20.24 1.61
C SER A 177 13.90 20.56 2.44
N GLU A 178 14.93 21.10 1.78
CA GLU A 178 16.15 21.59 2.44
C GLU A 178 15.88 22.80 3.35
N VAL A 179 14.92 23.65 2.98
CA VAL A 179 14.56 24.85 3.75
C VAL A 179 13.86 24.50 5.06
N ASP A 180 13.07 23.42 5.08
CA ASP A 180 12.41 22.95 6.31
C ASP A 180 13.37 22.12 7.17
N ARG A 181 14.23 21.28 6.58
CA ARG A 181 15.33 20.63 7.30
C ARG A 181 16.31 21.63 7.93
N ALA A 182 16.59 22.75 7.27
CA ALA A 182 17.43 23.82 7.83
C ALA A 182 16.85 24.46 9.11
N LYS A 183 15.51 24.49 9.27
CA LYS A 183 14.85 24.93 10.53
C LYS A 183 15.08 23.95 11.68
N LEU A 184 15.39 22.69 11.36
CA LEU A 184 15.56 21.58 12.32
C LEU A 184 17.03 21.25 12.61
N VAL A 185 17.98 22.15 12.31
CA VAL A 185 19.39 22.03 12.75
C VAL A 185 19.49 22.06 14.29
N GLU A 186 18.66 22.87 14.95
CA GLU A 186 18.45 22.84 16.40
C GLU A 186 16.99 22.47 16.70
N PRO A 187 16.61 21.17 16.57
CA PRO A 187 15.21 20.78 16.51
C PRO A 187 14.49 21.00 17.86
N GLU A 188 15.17 20.87 18.99
CA GLU A 188 14.57 21.15 20.31
C GLU A 188 14.31 22.66 20.51
N ALA A 189 15.20 23.52 20.03
CA ALA A 189 15.05 24.97 20.13
C ALA A 189 13.99 25.52 19.17
N TYR A 190 13.87 24.93 17.96
CA TYR A 190 12.86 25.30 16.98
C TYR A 190 11.46 24.79 17.37
N LEU A 191 11.28 23.47 17.49
CA LEU A 191 9.98 22.86 17.82
C LEU A 191 9.54 23.22 19.25
N GLY A 192 10.49 23.51 20.15
CA GLY A 192 10.22 23.98 21.50
C GLY A 192 9.46 25.31 21.58
N ARG A 193 9.46 26.12 20.52
CA ARG A 193 8.68 27.36 20.38
C ARG A 193 7.24 27.11 19.90
N HIS A 194 6.87 25.86 19.66
CA HIS A 194 5.64 25.43 18.99
C HIS A 194 4.88 24.33 19.75
N LEU A 195 5.16 24.16 21.06
CA LEU A 195 4.49 23.18 21.92
C LEU A 195 3.01 23.48 22.18
N ASP A 196 2.54 24.66 21.82
CA ASP A 196 1.16 25.13 21.92
C ASP A 196 0.24 24.57 20.84
N LYS A 197 0.77 24.28 19.65
CA LYS A 197 0.03 23.92 18.43
C LYS A 197 0.38 22.53 17.89
N LEU A 198 -0.36 22.08 16.88
CA LEU A 198 -0.02 20.89 16.10
C LEU A 198 1.16 21.17 15.15
N VAL A 199 2.10 20.24 15.05
CA VAL A 199 3.15 20.22 14.02
C VAL A 199 3.02 18.97 13.16
N VAL A 200 2.80 19.16 11.86
CA VAL A 200 2.89 18.10 10.84
C VAL A 200 4.34 18.00 10.36
N LEU A 201 4.85 16.78 10.28
CA LEU A 201 6.19 16.44 9.78
C LEU A 201 6.02 15.42 8.64
N ASP A 202 6.13 15.86 7.37
CA ASP A 202 6.01 14.97 6.20
C ASP A 202 7.33 14.25 5.87
N GLU A 203 7.19 13.04 5.34
CA GLU A 203 8.24 12.03 5.12
C GLU A 203 9.28 11.97 6.26
N VAL A 204 8.79 11.84 7.50
CA VAL A 204 9.60 11.84 8.75
C VAL A 204 10.76 10.82 8.75
N HIS A 205 10.68 9.80 7.91
CA HIS A 205 11.73 8.81 7.68
C HIS A 205 13.05 9.43 7.16
N ARG A 206 13.02 10.67 6.65
CA ARG A 206 14.19 11.45 6.21
C ARG A 206 15.11 11.90 7.35
N VAL A 207 14.59 12.00 8.59
CA VAL A 207 15.31 12.51 9.77
C VAL A 207 15.00 11.64 11.01
N PRO A 208 15.43 10.36 11.04
CA PRO A 208 15.13 9.44 12.12
C PRO A 208 15.71 9.84 13.49
N GLU A 209 16.74 10.68 13.52
CA GLU A 209 17.31 11.30 14.73
C GLU A 209 16.35 12.26 15.44
N LEU A 210 15.25 12.67 14.78
CA LEU A 210 14.24 13.55 15.35
C LEU A 210 13.39 12.85 16.43
N PHE A 211 13.22 11.52 16.37
CA PHE A 211 12.36 10.77 17.29
C PHE A 211 12.74 10.91 18.79
N PRO A 212 14.03 10.76 19.19
CA PRO A 212 14.48 11.08 20.55
C PRO A 212 14.19 12.53 21.01
N VAL A 213 14.26 13.51 20.10
CA VAL A 213 13.98 14.93 20.40
C VAL A 213 12.48 15.14 20.64
N LEU A 214 11.64 14.58 19.77
CA LEU A 214 10.18 14.58 19.94
C LEU A 214 9.77 13.98 21.29
N ARG A 215 10.44 12.92 21.77
CA ARG A 215 10.21 12.35 23.12
C ARG A 215 10.41 13.38 24.23
N GLY A 216 11.54 14.12 24.19
CA GLY A 216 11.86 15.15 25.18
C GLY A 216 10.86 16.31 25.16
N LEU A 217 10.49 16.76 23.96
CA LEU A 217 9.49 17.81 23.75
C LEU A 217 8.09 17.41 24.22
N ILE A 218 7.66 16.17 23.94
CA ILE A 218 6.40 15.58 24.44
C ILE A 218 6.40 15.52 25.97
N ASP A 219 7.47 14.99 26.58
CA ASP A 219 7.55 14.86 28.03
C ASP A 219 7.67 16.23 28.74
N ARG A 220 8.16 17.28 28.05
CA ARG A 220 8.11 18.67 28.52
C ARG A 220 6.69 19.23 28.42
N ALA A 221 6.08 19.20 27.23
CA ALA A 221 4.71 19.68 26.99
C ALA A 221 3.69 19.03 27.93
N ARG A 222 3.84 17.73 28.25
CA ARG A 222 2.99 17.03 29.21
C ARG A 222 3.05 17.60 30.63
N ARG A 223 4.20 18.10 31.09
CA ARG A 223 4.33 18.79 32.39
C ARG A 223 3.65 20.15 32.40
N GLU A 224 3.53 20.79 31.24
CA GLU A 224 2.85 22.06 31.02
C GLU A 224 1.33 21.89 30.78
N GLY A 225 0.77 20.69 30.98
CA GLY A 225 -0.63 20.36 30.69
C GLY A 225 -0.95 20.13 29.20
N ARG A 226 0.02 20.33 28.30
CA ARG A 226 -0.11 20.20 26.83
C ARG A 226 0.16 18.77 26.35
N GLY A 227 -0.49 17.80 26.99
CA GLY A 227 -0.14 16.38 26.89
C GLY A 227 -0.42 15.67 25.56
N THR A 228 -1.41 16.12 24.78
CA THR A 228 -1.87 15.43 23.55
C THR A 228 -1.87 16.37 22.34
N GLY A 229 -1.92 15.82 21.12
CA GLY A 229 -2.16 16.57 19.88
C GLY A 229 -0.99 17.43 19.40
N ARG A 230 0.25 17.13 19.79
CA ARG A 230 1.43 17.95 19.45
C ARG A 230 1.98 17.64 18.05
N TYR A 231 1.95 16.36 17.63
CA TYR A 231 2.61 15.94 16.38
C TYR A 231 1.76 15.02 15.49
N LEU A 232 1.75 15.29 14.19
CA LEU A 232 1.24 14.38 13.17
C LEU A 232 2.39 14.03 12.21
N LEU A 233 2.93 12.83 12.36
CA LEU A 233 4.09 12.33 11.62
C LEU A 233 3.61 11.58 10.38
N LEU A 234 4.00 12.00 9.18
CA LEU A 234 3.62 11.32 7.96
C LEU A 234 4.81 10.50 7.43
N GLY A 235 4.52 9.31 6.90
CA GLY A 235 5.54 8.48 6.29
C GLY A 235 4.99 7.62 5.15
N SER A 236 5.71 7.59 4.04
CA SER A 236 5.76 6.42 3.18
C SER A 236 6.05 5.17 4.01
N ALA A 237 5.61 4.02 3.51
CA ALA A 237 5.36 2.80 4.29
C ALA A 237 6.62 2.05 4.79
N ALA A 238 7.69 2.74 5.15
CA ALA A 238 8.85 2.15 5.84
C ALA A 238 8.53 1.84 7.33
N LEU A 239 7.43 1.12 7.59
CA LEU A 239 6.90 0.88 8.94
C LEU A 239 7.92 0.18 9.85
N ALA A 240 8.76 -0.71 9.31
CA ALA A 240 9.84 -1.35 10.04
C ALA A 240 10.95 -0.37 10.49
N LEU A 241 11.40 0.53 9.61
CA LEU A 241 12.41 1.55 9.95
C LEU A 241 11.83 2.57 10.94
N LEU A 242 10.61 3.05 10.67
CA LEU A 242 9.89 3.94 11.58
C LEU A 242 9.73 3.30 12.97
N ARG A 243 9.36 2.02 13.06
CA ARG A 243 9.21 1.31 14.36
C ARG A 243 10.52 1.20 15.15
N GLN A 244 11.66 1.00 14.48
CA GLN A 244 12.97 0.97 15.16
C GLN A 244 13.33 2.35 15.72
N SER A 245 13.19 3.43 14.96
CA SER A 245 13.47 4.79 15.46
C SER A 245 12.42 5.28 16.48
N SER A 246 11.16 4.90 16.30
CA SER A 246 10.04 5.30 17.15
C SER A 246 9.89 4.50 18.43
N GLU A 247 10.78 3.56 18.76
CA GLU A 247 10.79 2.89 20.08
C GLU A 247 10.93 3.94 21.20
N SER A 248 11.66 5.03 20.93
CA SER A 248 11.71 6.22 21.79
C SER A 248 10.34 6.87 22.04
N LEU A 249 9.37 6.75 21.13
CA LEU A 249 7.98 7.21 21.30
C LEU A 249 7.00 6.10 21.72
N ALA A 250 7.49 4.96 22.23
CA ALA A 250 6.61 3.92 22.78
C ALA A 250 5.65 4.50 23.85
N GLY A 251 4.37 4.12 23.74
CA GLY A 251 3.27 4.63 24.57
C GLY A 251 2.88 6.09 24.32
N ARG A 252 3.54 6.81 23.40
CA ARG A 252 3.27 8.22 23.05
C ARG A 252 2.78 8.42 21.60
N LEU A 253 2.95 7.40 20.76
CA LEU A 253 2.64 7.43 19.33
C LEU A 253 1.53 6.44 18.98
N ARG A 254 0.46 6.90 18.32
CA ARG A 254 -0.57 6.04 17.70
C ARG A 254 -0.31 5.94 16.19
N PHE A 255 -0.15 4.72 15.68
CA PHE A 255 -0.08 4.47 14.23
C PHE A 255 -1.49 4.35 13.64
N LEU A 256 -1.71 4.97 12.48
CA LEU A 256 -2.92 4.84 11.66
C LEU A 256 -2.50 4.63 10.20
N GLU A 257 -3.10 3.64 9.53
CA GLU A 257 -2.83 3.31 8.14
C GLU A 257 -3.83 4.01 7.21
N LEU A 258 -3.34 4.86 6.31
CA LEU A 258 -4.11 5.39 5.19
C LEU A 258 -3.94 4.49 3.96
N THR A 259 -5.00 3.76 3.63
CA THR A 259 -5.10 3.01 2.37
C THR A 259 -5.28 3.98 1.18
N PRO A 260 -5.11 3.50 -0.06
CA PRO A 260 -5.82 4.05 -1.21
C PRO A 260 -7.34 4.08 -0.96
N PHE A 261 -8.12 4.78 -1.79
CA PHE A 261 -9.58 4.84 -1.63
C PHE A 261 -10.22 3.45 -1.64
N HIS A 262 -11.12 3.21 -0.70
CA HIS A 262 -11.93 1.99 -0.62
C HIS A 262 -13.41 2.28 -0.93
N LEU A 263 -14.23 1.23 -0.98
CA LEU A 263 -15.64 1.28 -1.41
C LEU A 263 -16.49 2.36 -0.71
N ARG A 264 -16.17 2.71 0.55
CA ARG A 264 -16.90 3.75 1.30
C ARG A 264 -16.39 5.17 1.05
N GLU A 265 -15.24 5.32 0.39
CA GLU A 265 -14.64 6.61 0.02
C GLU A 265 -14.75 6.91 -1.48
N ALA A 266 -14.91 5.88 -2.32
CA ALA A 266 -14.98 5.97 -3.78
C ALA A 266 -16.30 6.59 -4.33
N THR A 267 -16.82 7.61 -3.64
CA THR A 267 -18.05 8.32 -3.98
C THR A 267 -18.01 8.85 -5.42
N GLY A 268 -19.08 8.61 -6.18
CA GLY A 268 -19.17 8.96 -7.60
C GLY A 268 -18.47 7.99 -8.56
N GLN A 269 -17.85 6.90 -8.08
CA GLN A 269 -17.30 5.82 -8.91
C GLN A 269 -18.04 4.50 -8.62
N SER A 270 -18.10 3.60 -9.62
CA SER A 270 -18.71 2.28 -9.41
C SER A 270 -17.74 1.32 -8.70
N ALA A 271 -18.27 0.30 -8.03
CA ALA A 271 -17.46 -0.75 -7.42
C ALA A 271 -16.58 -1.49 -8.44
N ASP A 272 -17.10 -1.72 -9.65
CA ASP A 272 -16.35 -2.32 -10.76
C ASP A 272 -15.27 -1.38 -11.32
N THR A 273 -15.51 -0.06 -11.34
CA THR A 273 -14.48 0.95 -11.70
C THR A 273 -13.35 0.98 -10.66
N LEU A 274 -13.70 0.99 -9.37
CA LEU A 274 -12.72 0.91 -8.28
C LEU A 274 -11.93 -0.40 -8.32
N TRP A 275 -12.60 -1.52 -8.64
CA TRP A 275 -11.94 -2.82 -8.77
C TRP A 275 -10.94 -2.82 -9.94
N LEU A 276 -11.34 -2.35 -11.12
CA LEU A 276 -10.51 -2.28 -12.33
C LEU A 276 -9.30 -1.34 -12.17
N ARG A 277 -9.54 -0.12 -11.68
CA ARG A 277 -8.55 0.96 -11.61
C ARG A 277 -7.74 0.98 -10.31
N GLY A 278 -8.21 0.32 -9.26
CA GLY A 278 -7.64 0.45 -7.92
C GLY A 278 -8.03 1.75 -7.22
N GLY A 279 -7.67 1.85 -5.95
CA GLY A 279 -8.02 2.98 -5.08
C GLY A 279 -7.07 4.17 -5.12
N PHE A 280 -5.95 4.08 -5.85
CA PHE A 280 -4.99 5.19 -5.90
C PHE A 280 -5.62 6.42 -6.57
N PRO A 281 -5.60 7.62 -5.94
CA PRO A 281 -6.35 8.79 -6.41
C PRO A 281 -6.14 9.13 -7.90
N GLY A 282 -4.89 9.14 -8.37
CA GLY A 282 -4.56 9.44 -9.77
C GLY A 282 -4.90 8.32 -10.77
N SER A 283 -5.14 7.10 -10.30
CA SER A 283 -5.64 6.00 -11.13
C SER A 283 -7.16 5.99 -11.20
N LEU A 284 -7.83 6.11 -10.05
CA LEU A 284 -9.28 6.04 -9.92
C LEU A 284 -9.95 7.21 -10.67
N LEU A 285 -9.45 8.43 -10.44
CA LEU A 285 -10.00 9.69 -10.96
C LEU A 285 -9.46 10.05 -12.35
N ALA A 286 -8.82 9.11 -13.05
CA ALA A 286 -8.46 9.28 -14.46
C ALA A 286 -9.72 9.44 -15.35
N ALA A 287 -9.59 10.14 -16.47
CA ALA A 287 -10.69 10.31 -17.43
C ALA A 287 -11.12 8.96 -18.04
N ASP A 288 -10.14 8.11 -18.39
CA ASP A 288 -10.34 6.84 -19.09
C ASP A 288 -9.47 5.71 -18.50
N ASP A 289 -9.82 4.46 -18.83
CA ASP A 289 -9.13 3.27 -18.30
C ASP A 289 -7.69 3.14 -18.81
N ALA A 290 -7.39 3.65 -20.02
CA ALA A 290 -6.04 3.64 -20.56
C ALA A 290 -5.15 4.70 -19.87
N GLN A 291 -5.69 5.86 -19.50
CA GLN A 291 -5.01 6.85 -18.66
C GLN A 291 -4.77 6.30 -17.25
N SER A 292 -5.77 5.63 -16.67
CA SER A 292 -5.62 4.88 -15.41
C SER A 292 -4.50 3.83 -15.49
N LEU A 293 -4.45 3.04 -16.57
CA LEU A 293 -3.42 2.03 -16.77
C LEU A 293 -2.02 2.66 -16.91
N ARG A 294 -1.87 3.70 -17.73
CA ARG A 294 -0.59 4.43 -17.88
C ARG A 294 -0.12 4.97 -16.53
N TRP A 295 -0.99 5.61 -15.76
CA TRP A 295 -0.68 6.10 -14.42
C TRP A 295 -0.18 4.97 -13.49
N ARG A 296 -0.85 3.81 -13.51
CA ARG A 296 -0.44 2.64 -12.70
C ARG A 296 0.90 2.05 -13.14
N GLN A 297 1.16 1.99 -14.45
CA GLN A 297 2.44 1.53 -14.99
C GLN A 297 3.59 2.47 -14.60
N ASP A 298 3.35 3.79 -14.62
CA ASP A 298 4.28 4.83 -14.18
C ASP A 298 4.52 4.83 -12.67
N PHE A 299 3.47 4.59 -11.88
CA PHE A 299 3.58 4.35 -10.44
C PHE A 299 4.48 3.15 -10.16
N ILE A 300 4.19 1.98 -10.74
CA ILE A 300 4.98 0.75 -10.55
C ILE A 300 6.44 0.98 -10.98
N ARG A 301 6.66 1.66 -12.11
CA ARG A 301 8.00 2.02 -12.59
C ARG A 301 8.76 2.89 -11.58
N THR A 302 8.20 4.04 -11.23
CA THR A 302 8.81 5.01 -10.31
C THR A 302 9.09 4.38 -8.94
N TYR A 303 8.15 3.59 -8.43
CA TYR A 303 8.26 2.99 -7.10
C TYR A 303 9.38 1.94 -7.03
N LEU A 304 9.53 1.11 -8.07
CA LEU A 304 10.59 0.11 -8.17
C LEU A 304 11.99 0.72 -8.43
N GLU A 305 12.05 1.80 -9.23
CA GLU A 305 13.32 2.41 -9.68
C GLU A 305 13.86 3.48 -8.74
N ARG A 306 12.99 4.22 -8.04
CA ARG A 306 13.35 5.32 -7.14
C ARG A 306 13.04 5.03 -5.67
N ASP A 307 11.85 4.54 -5.36
CA ASP A 307 11.38 4.54 -3.96
C ASP A 307 11.93 3.35 -3.16
N ILE A 308 11.75 2.12 -3.64
CA ILE A 308 12.25 0.90 -2.94
C ILE A 308 13.78 0.91 -2.69
N PRO A 309 14.64 1.34 -3.63
CA PRO A 309 16.09 1.38 -3.41
C PRO A 309 16.55 2.25 -2.23
N GLN A 310 15.69 3.13 -1.68
CA GLN A 310 15.99 3.95 -0.50
C GLN A 310 15.83 3.18 0.83
N PHE A 311 15.12 2.05 0.83
CA PHE A 311 14.68 1.35 2.05
C PHE A 311 15.40 0.01 2.29
N GLY A 312 16.44 -0.34 1.54
CA GLY A 312 17.05 -1.66 1.67
C GLY A 312 18.34 -1.88 0.89
N ARG A 313 18.71 -3.17 0.72
CA ARG A 313 19.84 -3.56 -0.13
C ARG A 313 19.48 -3.24 -1.59
N ARG A 314 20.48 -2.94 -2.42
CA ARG A 314 20.26 -2.59 -3.84
C ARG A 314 19.74 -3.78 -4.66
N ILE A 315 18.42 -3.92 -4.74
CA ILE A 315 17.73 -4.88 -5.62
C ILE A 315 17.71 -4.30 -7.04
N ALA A 316 17.84 -5.14 -8.06
CA ALA A 316 17.57 -4.73 -9.44
C ALA A 316 16.06 -4.53 -9.62
N ALA A 317 15.64 -3.31 -10.02
CA ALA A 317 14.23 -2.96 -10.18
C ALA A 317 13.47 -3.94 -11.11
N GLU A 318 14.15 -4.47 -12.13
CA GLU A 318 13.60 -5.48 -13.04
C GLU A 318 13.31 -6.82 -12.34
N THR A 319 14.24 -7.33 -11.52
CA THR A 319 14.03 -8.56 -10.73
C THR A 319 12.83 -8.39 -9.79
N LEU A 320 12.67 -7.22 -9.17
CA LEU A 320 11.54 -6.95 -8.29
C LEU A 320 10.23 -6.73 -9.07
N ARG A 321 10.28 -6.17 -10.29
CA ARG A 321 9.13 -6.13 -11.23
C ARG A 321 8.67 -7.55 -11.57
N ARG A 322 9.59 -8.42 -12.04
CA ARG A 322 9.30 -9.82 -12.38
C ARG A 322 8.67 -10.54 -11.17
N PHE A 323 9.23 -10.37 -9.98
CA PHE A 323 8.70 -10.93 -8.74
C PHE A 323 7.28 -10.42 -8.42
N TRP A 324 7.03 -9.12 -8.53
CA TRP A 324 5.71 -8.54 -8.24
C TRP A 324 4.65 -8.98 -9.27
N THR A 325 5.00 -9.07 -10.55
CA THR A 325 4.16 -9.68 -11.60
C THR A 325 3.91 -11.18 -11.33
N MET A 326 4.88 -11.93 -10.80
CA MET A 326 4.67 -13.32 -10.37
C MET A 326 3.72 -13.44 -9.17
N LEU A 327 3.69 -12.45 -8.26
CA LEU A 327 2.68 -12.38 -7.20
C LEU A 327 1.29 -12.03 -7.77
N ALA A 328 1.19 -11.12 -8.74
CA ALA A 328 -0.08 -10.78 -9.38
C ALA A 328 -0.70 -11.97 -10.15
N HIS A 329 0.12 -12.78 -10.84
CA HIS A 329 -0.32 -14.05 -11.46
C HIS A 329 -0.77 -15.10 -10.43
N ARG A 330 -0.36 -14.94 -9.17
CA ARG A 330 -0.62 -15.88 -8.07
C ARG A 330 -1.40 -15.20 -6.94
N GLN A 331 -2.26 -14.24 -7.29
CA GLN A 331 -3.11 -13.52 -6.36
C GLN A 331 -3.89 -14.51 -5.49
N GLY A 332 -3.83 -14.32 -4.16
CA GLY A 332 -4.45 -15.20 -3.18
C GLY A 332 -3.82 -16.59 -3.03
N ALA A 333 -2.80 -16.98 -3.79
CA ALA A 333 -2.21 -18.32 -3.67
C ALA A 333 -1.43 -18.49 -2.35
N PRO A 334 -1.40 -19.70 -1.75
CA PRO A 334 -0.50 -20.02 -0.65
C PRO A 334 0.98 -19.85 -1.05
N LEU A 335 1.76 -19.20 -0.18
CA LEU A 335 3.16 -18.86 -0.44
C LEU A 335 4.07 -20.09 -0.59
N ASN A 336 4.53 -20.34 -1.82
CA ASN A 336 5.56 -21.33 -2.14
C ASN A 336 6.90 -20.64 -2.46
N GLN A 337 7.69 -20.33 -1.43
CA GLN A 337 8.97 -19.61 -1.59
C GLN A 337 9.96 -20.34 -2.52
N ALA A 338 10.00 -21.68 -2.47
CA ALA A 338 10.94 -22.47 -3.27
C ALA A 338 10.59 -22.45 -4.78
N GLU A 339 9.32 -22.32 -5.13
CA GLU A 339 8.87 -22.18 -6.52
C GLU A 339 9.15 -20.78 -7.07
N LEU A 340 8.83 -19.74 -6.30
CA LEU A 340 9.17 -18.35 -6.63
C LEU A 340 10.69 -18.16 -6.79
N ALA A 341 11.50 -18.80 -5.93
CA ALA A 341 12.95 -18.74 -5.94
C ALA A 341 13.55 -19.33 -7.22
N ARG A 342 13.12 -20.55 -7.60
CA ARG A 342 13.54 -21.19 -8.87
C ARG A 342 13.17 -20.35 -10.09
N ASN A 343 11.93 -19.86 -10.13
CA ASN A 343 11.42 -19.12 -11.28
C ASN A 343 12.07 -17.73 -11.45
N LEU A 344 12.59 -17.15 -10.35
CA LEU A 344 13.27 -15.86 -10.35
C LEU A 344 14.81 -15.97 -10.43
N GLY A 345 15.38 -17.18 -10.30
CA GLY A 345 16.83 -17.40 -10.31
C GLY A 345 17.55 -16.95 -9.04
N VAL A 346 16.87 -16.94 -7.89
CA VAL A 346 17.40 -16.51 -6.58
C VAL A 346 17.22 -17.60 -5.51
N ASP A 347 17.76 -17.38 -4.31
CA ASP A 347 17.53 -18.24 -3.16
C ASP A 347 16.19 -17.94 -2.44
N ALA A 348 15.70 -18.90 -1.65
CA ALA A 348 14.42 -18.78 -0.95
C ALA A 348 14.40 -17.71 0.16
N ARG A 349 15.56 -17.36 0.75
CA ARG A 349 15.66 -16.29 1.76
C ARG A 349 15.58 -14.91 1.10
N THR A 350 16.13 -14.75 -0.10
CA THR A 350 15.92 -13.57 -0.94
C THR A 350 14.44 -13.40 -1.32
N VAL A 351 13.73 -14.49 -1.65
CA VAL A 351 12.26 -14.43 -1.82
C VAL A 351 11.54 -14.01 -0.54
N GLY A 352 11.92 -14.58 0.62
CA GLY A 352 11.37 -14.16 1.92
C GLY A 352 11.51 -12.65 2.13
N TYR A 353 12.73 -12.13 1.95
CA TYR A 353 13.03 -10.70 2.03
C TYR A 353 12.20 -9.85 1.05
N TYR A 354 11.97 -10.30 -0.18
CA TYR A 354 11.12 -9.56 -1.13
C TYR A 354 9.64 -9.56 -0.74
N VAL A 355 9.12 -10.64 -0.11
CA VAL A 355 7.75 -10.63 0.44
C VAL A 355 7.69 -9.69 1.65
N ASP A 356 8.63 -9.79 2.60
CA ASP A 356 8.64 -8.93 3.80
C ASP A 356 8.72 -7.45 3.40
N LEU A 357 9.60 -7.09 2.46
CA LEU A 357 9.74 -5.74 1.92
C LEU A 357 8.45 -5.20 1.30
N LEU A 358 7.76 -5.97 0.44
CA LEU A 358 6.50 -5.53 -0.16
C LEU A 358 5.32 -5.52 0.84
N VAL A 359 5.40 -6.29 1.93
CA VAL A 359 4.42 -6.29 3.02
C VAL A 359 4.60 -5.08 3.93
N ASP A 360 5.84 -4.79 4.36
CA ASP A 360 6.16 -3.59 5.15
C ASP A 360 5.75 -2.32 4.41
N LEU A 361 6.08 -2.25 3.11
CA LEU A 361 5.72 -1.14 2.21
C LEU A 361 4.23 -1.06 1.85
N LEU A 362 3.38 -1.90 2.45
CA LEU A 362 1.92 -1.92 2.28
C LEU A 362 1.46 -2.09 0.81
N LEU A 363 2.26 -2.78 -0.02
CA LEU A 363 1.92 -3.15 -1.39
C LEU A 363 1.36 -4.58 -1.51
N VAL A 364 1.76 -5.46 -0.59
CA VAL A 364 1.32 -6.86 -0.50
C VAL A 364 0.71 -7.12 0.88
N ARG A 365 -0.42 -7.81 0.95
CA ARG A 365 -0.94 -8.38 2.19
C ARG A 365 -0.50 -9.84 2.31
N ARG A 366 0.00 -10.17 3.49
CA ARG A 366 0.18 -11.54 3.98
C ARG A 366 -1.04 -11.91 4.82
N LEU A 367 -1.92 -12.76 4.29
CA LEU A 367 -3.10 -13.25 5.01
C LEU A 367 -2.73 -14.58 5.72
N PRO A 368 -2.57 -14.61 7.05
CA PRO A 368 -2.16 -15.80 7.77
C PRO A 368 -3.29 -16.85 7.82
N PRO A 369 -2.96 -18.15 7.92
CA PRO A 369 -3.95 -19.17 8.23
C PRO A 369 -4.40 -19.06 9.71
N TRP A 370 -5.68 -19.24 9.97
CA TRP A 370 -6.25 -19.33 11.31
C TRP A 370 -5.77 -20.63 12.00
N HIS A 371 -5.02 -20.49 13.09
CA HIS A 371 -4.44 -21.60 13.82
C HIS A 371 -5.31 -22.02 14.99
N THR A 372 -5.78 -23.27 14.97
CA THR A 372 -6.52 -23.90 16.07
C THR A 372 -5.91 -25.24 16.44
N ASN A 373 -5.98 -25.60 17.73
CA ASN A 373 -5.51 -26.90 18.25
C ASN A 373 -6.49 -28.07 17.94
N LEU A 374 -7.18 -27.99 16.80
CA LEU A 374 -8.20 -28.97 16.38
C LEU A 374 -7.54 -30.01 15.47
N GLY A 375 -7.83 -31.30 15.69
CA GLY A 375 -7.06 -32.45 15.17
C GLY A 375 -7.01 -32.68 13.65
N LYS A 376 -7.43 -31.73 12.82
CA LYS A 376 -7.32 -31.80 11.35
C LYS A 376 -5.99 -31.18 10.88
N ARG A 377 -5.37 -31.77 9.84
CA ARG A 377 -4.17 -31.20 9.20
C ARG A 377 -4.54 -29.94 8.41
N LEU A 378 -4.26 -28.77 9.00
CA LEU A 378 -4.44 -27.44 8.39
C LEU A 378 -3.29 -27.09 7.43
N VAL A 379 -3.58 -26.22 6.45
CA VAL A 379 -2.55 -25.55 5.65
C VAL A 379 -1.85 -24.48 6.51
N LYS A 380 -0.52 -24.39 6.42
CA LYS A 380 0.30 -23.50 7.28
C LYS A 380 0.99 -22.33 6.54
N ALA A 381 0.96 -22.30 5.22
CA ALA A 381 1.49 -21.17 4.45
C ALA A 381 0.47 -20.00 4.44
N PRO A 382 0.89 -18.73 4.51
CA PRO A 382 -0.01 -17.60 4.30
C PRO A 382 -0.44 -17.51 2.82
N ARG A 383 -1.64 -16.98 2.56
CA ARG A 383 -2.04 -16.49 1.23
C ARG A 383 -1.39 -15.11 1.02
N LEU A 384 -0.94 -14.80 -0.20
CA LEU A 384 -0.42 -13.46 -0.55
C LEU A 384 -1.34 -12.76 -1.54
N PHE A 385 -1.57 -11.47 -1.35
CA PHE A 385 -2.32 -10.62 -2.27
C PHE A 385 -1.51 -9.34 -2.54
N VAL A 386 -1.39 -8.91 -3.79
CA VAL A 386 -1.11 -7.50 -4.08
C VAL A 386 -2.37 -6.72 -3.68
N ARG A 387 -2.21 -5.69 -2.85
CA ARG A 387 -3.34 -5.07 -2.12
C ARG A 387 -4.27 -4.26 -3.04
N ASP A 388 -3.69 -3.43 -3.90
CA ASP A 388 -4.48 -2.66 -4.85
C ASP A 388 -4.77 -3.51 -6.11
N SER A 389 -6.05 -3.75 -6.41
CA SER A 389 -6.47 -4.51 -7.59
C SER A 389 -6.11 -3.81 -8.90
N GLY A 390 -6.07 -2.48 -8.91
CA GLY A 390 -5.54 -1.70 -10.02
C GLY A 390 -4.10 -2.08 -10.34
N LEU A 391 -3.25 -2.20 -9.32
CA LEU A 391 -1.86 -2.66 -9.47
C LEU A 391 -1.77 -4.13 -9.91
N VAL A 392 -2.66 -5.02 -9.45
CA VAL A 392 -2.78 -6.39 -10.01
C VAL A 392 -2.99 -6.31 -11.52
N HIS A 393 -4.00 -5.56 -11.96
CA HIS A 393 -4.36 -5.45 -13.37
C HIS A 393 -3.24 -4.82 -14.21
N ALA A 394 -2.57 -3.78 -13.70
CA ALA A 394 -1.45 -3.13 -14.38
C ALA A 394 -0.17 -3.98 -14.45
N LEU A 395 0.08 -4.86 -13.47
CA LEU A 395 1.17 -5.86 -13.49
C LEU A 395 0.91 -7.02 -14.47
N LEU A 396 -0.35 -7.21 -14.86
CA LEU A 396 -0.82 -8.25 -15.80
C LEU A 396 -1.16 -7.70 -17.20
N GLY A 397 -1.08 -6.39 -17.41
CA GLY A 397 -1.39 -5.75 -18.69
C GLY A 397 -2.89 -5.64 -19.02
N ILE A 398 -3.76 -5.87 -18.04
CA ILE A 398 -5.23 -5.78 -18.19
C ILE A 398 -5.64 -4.31 -18.31
N VAL A 399 -6.25 -3.95 -19.44
CA VAL A 399 -6.62 -2.56 -19.77
C VAL A 399 -7.99 -2.19 -19.20
N ASP A 400 -9.02 -2.95 -19.56
CA ASP A 400 -10.43 -2.64 -19.36
C ASP A 400 -11.19 -3.79 -18.66
N MET A 401 -12.49 -3.61 -18.48
CA MET A 401 -13.37 -4.59 -17.82
C MET A 401 -13.59 -5.87 -18.66
N GLU A 402 -13.60 -5.80 -19.99
CA GLU A 402 -13.78 -6.98 -20.85
C GLU A 402 -12.55 -7.88 -20.75
N ASN A 403 -11.36 -7.27 -20.84
CA ASN A 403 -10.07 -7.90 -20.60
C ASN A 403 -10.04 -8.55 -19.20
N LEU A 404 -10.51 -7.85 -18.16
CA LEU A 404 -10.53 -8.36 -16.79
C LEU A 404 -11.46 -9.57 -16.63
N LEU A 405 -12.68 -9.51 -17.18
CA LEU A 405 -13.66 -10.59 -17.07
C LEU A 405 -13.24 -11.84 -17.85
N ALA A 406 -12.50 -11.69 -18.95
CA ALA A 406 -11.91 -12.79 -19.70
C ALA A 406 -10.63 -13.36 -19.06
N HIS A 407 -9.93 -12.62 -18.18
CA HIS A 407 -8.63 -13.03 -17.67
C HIS A 407 -8.74 -14.06 -16.51
N PRO A 408 -7.92 -15.13 -16.48
CA PRO A 408 -7.97 -16.16 -15.43
C PRO A 408 -7.82 -15.66 -13.98
N VAL A 409 -7.28 -14.44 -13.78
CA VAL A 409 -7.17 -13.82 -12.44
C VAL A 409 -8.50 -13.32 -11.88
N VAL A 410 -9.57 -13.23 -12.68
CA VAL A 410 -10.82 -12.52 -12.36
C VAL A 410 -11.36 -12.85 -10.96
N GLY A 411 -11.43 -14.13 -10.59
CA GLY A 411 -11.91 -14.57 -9.27
C GLY A 411 -10.96 -14.17 -8.13
N ALA A 412 -9.66 -14.36 -8.30
CA ALA A 412 -8.65 -14.06 -7.28
C ALA A 412 -8.40 -12.55 -7.10
N SER A 413 -8.54 -11.76 -8.17
CA SER A 413 -8.53 -10.30 -8.09
C SER A 413 -9.75 -9.78 -7.34
N TRP A 414 -10.95 -10.31 -7.66
CA TRP A 414 -12.18 -9.98 -6.92
C TRP A 414 -12.05 -10.36 -5.43
N GLU A 415 -11.50 -11.53 -5.12
CA GLU A 415 -11.26 -11.96 -3.73
C GLU A 415 -10.34 -10.99 -2.98
N GLY A 416 -9.18 -10.65 -3.55
CA GLY A 416 -8.24 -9.70 -2.95
C GLY A 416 -8.83 -8.29 -2.78
N PHE A 417 -9.58 -7.82 -3.79
CA PHE A 417 -10.29 -6.55 -3.75
C PHE A 417 -11.31 -6.51 -2.61
N VAL A 418 -12.16 -7.53 -2.48
CA VAL A 418 -13.13 -7.65 -1.38
C VAL A 418 -12.40 -7.67 -0.03
N ILE A 419 -11.36 -8.50 0.13
CA ILE A 419 -10.59 -8.60 1.38
C ILE A 419 -10.05 -7.23 1.81
N GLU A 420 -9.43 -6.46 0.92
CA GLU A 420 -8.86 -5.16 1.28
C GLU A 420 -9.92 -4.11 1.63
N ASN A 421 -11.06 -4.08 0.93
CA ASN A 421 -12.15 -3.14 1.23
C ASN A 421 -12.84 -3.44 2.57
N LEU A 422 -13.04 -4.73 2.89
CA LEU A 422 -13.56 -5.15 4.19
C LEU A 422 -12.57 -4.81 5.31
N LEU A 423 -11.27 -5.04 5.10
CA LEU A 423 -10.24 -4.74 6.10
C LEU A 423 -9.96 -3.23 6.27
N ALA A 424 -10.14 -2.41 5.23
CA ALA A 424 -10.12 -0.95 5.34
C ALA A 424 -11.33 -0.38 6.10
N SER A 425 -12.39 -1.18 6.24
CA SER A 425 -13.64 -0.81 6.94
C SER A 425 -13.81 -1.49 8.29
N ALA A 426 -12.95 -2.45 8.65
CA ALA A 426 -13.05 -3.22 9.88
C ALA A 426 -12.65 -2.42 11.13
N PRO A 427 -13.21 -2.71 12.31
CA PRO A 427 -12.86 -2.01 13.55
C PRO A 427 -11.40 -2.22 13.94
N ALA A 428 -10.81 -1.21 14.58
CA ALA A 428 -9.43 -1.29 15.07
C ALA A 428 -9.25 -2.49 16.03
N GLY A 429 -8.17 -3.26 15.83
CA GLY A 429 -7.90 -4.48 16.57
C GLY A 429 -8.54 -5.75 15.98
N THR A 430 -9.22 -5.67 14.83
CA THR A 430 -9.70 -6.85 14.10
C THR A 430 -8.53 -7.71 13.58
N GLY A 431 -8.51 -8.99 13.94
CA GLY A 431 -7.63 -9.99 13.34
C GLY A 431 -8.18 -10.49 12.01
N ALA A 432 -7.30 -10.74 11.03
CA ALA A 432 -7.68 -11.14 9.67
C ALA A 432 -6.91 -12.38 9.23
N TYR A 433 -7.64 -13.43 8.82
CA TYR A 433 -7.09 -14.75 8.52
C TYR A 433 -7.82 -15.39 7.34
N TYR A 434 -7.28 -16.48 6.80
CA TYR A 434 -8.06 -17.46 6.03
C TYR A 434 -8.04 -18.81 6.77
N TRP A 435 -8.88 -19.77 6.39
CA TRP A 435 -8.79 -21.12 6.97
C TRP A 435 -8.91 -22.18 5.88
N ARG A 436 -8.00 -23.17 5.84
CA ARG A 436 -8.05 -24.26 4.87
C ARG A 436 -7.53 -25.58 5.45
N THR A 437 -8.26 -26.66 5.19
CA THR A 437 -7.85 -28.03 5.52
C THR A 437 -7.20 -28.73 4.34
N ALA A 438 -6.40 -29.77 4.62
CA ALA A 438 -5.93 -30.69 3.58
C ALA A 438 -7.07 -31.43 2.83
N GLY A 439 -8.29 -31.45 3.38
CA GLY A 439 -9.48 -32.03 2.74
C GLY A 439 -10.28 -31.07 1.85
N GLY A 440 -9.82 -29.82 1.66
CA GLY A 440 -10.46 -28.84 0.78
C GLY A 440 -11.58 -28.00 1.40
N ALA A 441 -11.99 -28.25 2.65
CA ALA A 441 -12.84 -27.32 3.39
C ALA A 441 -12.08 -26.01 3.69
N GLU A 442 -12.71 -24.86 3.42
CA GLU A 442 -12.06 -23.55 3.28
C GLU A 442 -12.99 -22.38 3.67
N ILE A 443 -12.41 -21.30 4.20
CA ILE A 443 -12.99 -19.97 4.38
C ILE A 443 -11.96 -18.97 3.83
N ASP A 444 -12.37 -18.12 2.88
CA ASP A 444 -11.48 -17.15 2.22
C ASP A 444 -11.02 -16.06 3.18
N LEU A 445 -11.96 -15.50 3.95
CA LEU A 445 -11.69 -14.50 4.97
C LEU A 445 -12.44 -14.84 6.27
N LEU A 446 -11.67 -15.03 7.34
CA LEU A 446 -12.15 -15.15 8.72
C LEU A 446 -11.69 -13.91 9.48
N LEU A 447 -12.64 -13.13 9.98
CA LEU A 447 -12.39 -11.95 10.81
C LEU A 447 -12.57 -12.29 12.29
N GLU A 448 -11.58 -11.98 13.12
CA GLU A 448 -11.72 -11.96 14.58
C GLU A 448 -11.91 -10.51 15.04
N LEU A 449 -13.16 -10.10 15.19
CA LEU A 449 -13.53 -8.75 15.63
C LEU A 449 -13.26 -8.57 17.14
N PRO A 450 -13.08 -7.32 17.62
CA PRO A 450 -12.99 -6.99 19.04
C PRO A 450 -14.09 -7.68 19.87
N GLY A 451 -13.67 -8.31 20.98
CA GLY A 451 -14.49 -9.22 21.78
C GLY A 451 -14.42 -10.70 21.36
N ARG A 452 -13.46 -11.10 20.52
CA ARG A 452 -13.30 -12.48 19.97
C ARG A 452 -14.53 -12.97 19.19
N ARG A 453 -15.24 -12.05 18.53
CA ARG A 453 -16.39 -12.36 17.68
C ARG A 453 -15.88 -12.76 16.29
N THR A 454 -16.11 -14.01 15.88
CA THR A 454 -15.62 -14.53 14.61
C THR A 454 -16.67 -14.43 13.51
N TRP A 455 -16.36 -13.77 12.39
CA TRP A 455 -17.21 -13.74 11.19
C TRP A 455 -16.50 -14.46 10.05
N ALA A 456 -17.19 -15.37 9.37
CA ALA A 456 -16.65 -16.12 8.23
C ALA A 456 -17.27 -15.63 6.92
N VAL A 457 -16.42 -15.45 5.91
CA VAL A 457 -16.79 -14.93 4.59
C VAL A 457 -16.22 -15.83 3.49
N GLU A 458 -17.10 -16.26 2.59
CA GLU A 458 -16.75 -16.85 1.28
C GLU A 458 -16.96 -15.77 0.20
N ILE A 459 -16.09 -15.69 -0.81
CA ILE A 459 -16.12 -14.58 -1.78
C ILE A 459 -16.27 -15.11 -3.21
N LYS A 460 -17.31 -14.66 -3.94
CA LYS A 460 -17.61 -15.17 -5.30
C LYS A 460 -17.95 -14.06 -6.28
N ARG A 461 -17.28 -14.04 -7.44
CA ARG A 461 -17.71 -13.21 -8.60
C ARG A 461 -18.84 -13.90 -9.38
N SER A 462 -19.98 -14.14 -8.70
CA SER A 462 -21.18 -14.75 -9.28
C SER A 462 -22.43 -13.99 -8.85
N LEU A 463 -23.30 -13.61 -9.79
CA LEU A 463 -24.62 -13.04 -9.49
C LEU A 463 -25.59 -14.04 -8.86
N MET A 464 -25.29 -15.33 -8.93
CA MET A 464 -25.97 -16.40 -8.19
C MET A 464 -25.02 -16.93 -7.10
N PRO A 465 -24.99 -16.33 -5.89
CA PRO A 465 -24.12 -16.74 -4.81
C PRO A 465 -24.60 -18.05 -4.16
N SER A 466 -23.98 -19.17 -4.51
CA SER A 466 -24.14 -20.45 -3.82
C SER A 466 -22.92 -20.73 -2.92
N PRO A 467 -23.08 -20.86 -1.59
CA PRO A 467 -21.97 -21.21 -0.71
C PRO A 467 -21.42 -22.60 -1.03
N SER A 468 -20.10 -22.78 -0.94
CA SER A 468 -19.49 -24.09 -1.23
C SER A 468 -19.70 -25.07 -0.08
N ARG A 469 -19.70 -26.37 -0.42
CA ARG A 469 -19.61 -27.45 0.58
C ARG A 469 -18.41 -27.26 1.53
N GLY A 470 -17.28 -26.78 1.00
CA GLY A 470 -16.08 -26.51 1.79
C GLY A 470 -16.30 -25.43 2.86
N PHE A 471 -17.03 -24.37 2.52
CA PHE A 471 -17.40 -23.30 3.46
C PHE A 471 -18.40 -23.76 4.52
N PHE A 472 -19.39 -24.58 4.17
CA PHE A 472 -20.29 -25.21 5.15
C PHE A 472 -19.51 -26.09 6.15
N GLU A 473 -18.66 -27.01 5.66
CA GLU A 473 -17.84 -27.88 6.52
C GLU A 473 -16.84 -27.11 7.39
N ALA A 474 -16.43 -25.91 6.95
CA ALA A 474 -15.60 -25.00 7.74
C ALA A 474 -16.40 -24.26 8.82
N CYS A 475 -17.57 -23.72 8.47
CA CYS A 475 -18.46 -23.01 9.40
C CYS A 475 -18.94 -23.91 10.54
N GLU A 476 -19.32 -25.15 10.26
CA GLU A 476 -19.76 -26.10 11.32
C GLU A 476 -18.61 -26.52 12.26
N HIS A 477 -17.36 -26.44 11.78
CA HIS A 477 -16.16 -26.75 12.56
C HIS A 477 -15.64 -25.57 13.40
N LEU A 478 -15.70 -24.34 12.88
CA LEU A 478 -15.23 -23.14 13.59
C LEU A 478 -16.33 -22.38 14.35
N LYS A 479 -17.61 -22.64 14.03
CA LYS A 479 -18.80 -22.01 14.61
C LYS A 479 -18.73 -20.47 14.71
N PRO A 480 -18.53 -19.77 13.58
CA PRO A 480 -18.51 -18.31 13.54
C PRO A 480 -19.89 -17.72 13.87
N GLN A 481 -19.89 -16.53 14.48
CA GLN A 481 -21.09 -15.79 14.90
C GLN A 481 -21.93 -15.29 13.72
N ARG A 482 -21.30 -14.91 12.60
CA ARG A 482 -21.97 -14.59 11.33
C ARG A 482 -21.26 -15.28 10.17
N ARG A 483 -22.04 -15.62 9.15
CA ARG A 483 -21.62 -16.37 7.96
C ARG A 483 -22.09 -15.59 6.72
N PHE A 484 -21.17 -15.23 5.83
CA PHE A 484 -21.48 -14.41 4.66
C PHE A 484 -20.99 -15.06 3.36
N VAL A 485 -21.72 -14.83 2.27
CA VAL A 485 -21.21 -14.99 0.90
C VAL A 485 -21.19 -13.61 0.25
N VAL A 486 -19.99 -13.07 0.01
CA VAL A 486 -19.84 -11.78 -0.67
C VAL A 486 -19.90 -11.96 -2.18
N TYR A 487 -20.74 -11.16 -2.83
CA TYR A 487 -21.05 -11.29 -4.26
C TYR A 487 -21.25 -9.93 -4.95
N PRO A 488 -21.12 -9.82 -6.28
CA PRO A 488 -21.15 -8.56 -7.03
C PRO A 488 -22.58 -8.04 -7.31
N GLY A 489 -23.55 -8.30 -6.42
CA GLY A 489 -24.90 -7.78 -6.53
C GLY A 489 -25.10 -6.45 -5.80
N VAL A 490 -26.37 -6.05 -5.65
CA VAL A 490 -26.78 -4.74 -5.09
C VAL A 490 -27.72 -4.84 -3.88
N GLU A 491 -28.11 -6.04 -3.47
CA GLU A 491 -29.05 -6.31 -2.37
C GLU A 491 -28.50 -7.41 -1.45
N SER A 492 -28.88 -7.44 -0.18
CA SER A 492 -28.60 -8.57 0.72
C SER A 492 -29.82 -9.46 0.91
N PHE A 493 -29.61 -10.77 1.02
CA PHE A 493 -30.68 -11.74 1.21
C PHE A 493 -30.22 -13.00 1.96
N PRO A 494 -31.12 -13.67 2.70
CA PRO A 494 -30.78 -14.89 3.43
C PRO A 494 -30.59 -16.10 2.50
N LEU A 495 -29.59 -16.90 2.83
CA LEU A 495 -29.29 -18.21 2.25
C LEU A 495 -29.52 -19.32 3.30
N ARG A 496 -29.37 -20.58 2.90
CA ARG A 496 -29.54 -21.74 3.80
C ARG A 496 -28.44 -21.80 4.87
N HIS A 497 -28.79 -22.27 6.07
CA HIS A 497 -27.90 -22.46 7.23
C HIS A 497 -27.29 -21.17 7.82
N GLU A 498 -28.13 -20.14 7.99
CA GLU A 498 -27.77 -18.87 8.65
C GLU A 498 -26.64 -18.10 7.92
N ILE A 499 -26.59 -18.26 6.60
CA ILE A 499 -25.69 -17.54 5.71
C ILE A 499 -26.43 -16.34 5.10
N GLU A 500 -25.76 -15.21 4.98
CA GLU A 500 -26.27 -14.00 4.32
C GLU A 500 -25.50 -13.75 3.01
N ALA A 501 -26.21 -13.66 1.88
CA ALA A 501 -25.63 -13.12 0.65
C ALA A 501 -25.58 -11.60 0.78
N VAL A 502 -24.42 -10.98 0.51
CA VAL A 502 -24.23 -9.54 0.77
C VAL A 502 -23.27 -8.88 -0.23
N PRO A 503 -23.56 -7.67 -0.74
CA PRO A 503 -22.62 -6.87 -1.52
C PRO A 503 -21.39 -6.46 -0.68
N PRO A 504 -20.20 -6.28 -1.27
CA PRO A 504 -19.00 -5.88 -0.53
C PRO A 504 -19.13 -4.47 0.08
N THR A 505 -19.95 -3.58 -0.52
CA THR A 505 -20.30 -2.26 0.02
C THR A 505 -21.08 -2.39 1.34
N MET A 506 -22.20 -3.12 1.33
CA MET A 506 -23.04 -3.32 2.51
C MET A 506 -22.28 -4.03 3.64
N LEU A 507 -21.44 -5.04 3.33
CA LEU A 507 -20.65 -5.69 4.38
C LEU A 507 -19.54 -4.78 4.93
N ALA A 508 -18.97 -3.88 4.11
CA ALA A 508 -18.04 -2.85 4.58
C ALA A 508 -18.73 -1.81 5.48
N GLU A 509 -19.99 -1.46 5.22
CA GLU A 509 -20.80 -0.61 6.11
C GLU A 509 -21.16 -1.31 7.42
N ILE A 510 -21.59 -2.58 7.36
CA ILE A 510 -21.88 -3.44 8.52
C ILE A 510 -20.64 -3.69 9.41
N LEU A 511 -19.44 -3.64 8.85
CA LEU A 511 -18.17 -3.71 9.60
C LEU A 511 -17.77 -2.38 10.25
N ALA A 512 -18.27 -1.25 9.75
CA ALA A 512 -17.87 0.09 10.18
C ALA A 512 -18.83 0.74 11.19
N ALA A 513 -19.87 0.01 11.61
CA ALA A 513 -20.87 0.39 12.61
C ALA A 513 -20.60 -0.27 13.98
#